data_AF-A0A813JEL4-F1
#
_entry.id   AF-A0A813JEL4-F1
#
_cell.length_a   1.000
_cell.length_b   1.000
_cell.length_c   1.000
_cell.angle_alpha   90.00
_cell.angle_beta   90.00
_cell.angle_gamma   90.00
#
_symmetry.space_group_name_H-M   'P 1'
#
loop_
_entity.id
_entity.type
_entity.pdbx_description
1 polymer ?
#
loop_
_entity_poly.entity_id
_entity_poly.type
_entity_poly.pdbx_seq_one_letter_code
_entity_poly.pdbx_strand_id
1 'polypeptide(L)'
;MGKFAVISVACLVAHEASAAFCAKDGSDYFYTESVSSSPKTRTVVSNGCPNHPWYQLSPSKPSLQKMTYTIPLYPQFLGSSTYSTSGYPAVDLSQTVDSIGIFFNGGMLFSPYAGPTYGQVKNYATSATYAKGSTFDQRGCHSNDLSNGLYGCSVPPHCLLNQLGQTSGSHSPQIGWAHDGFPIYGPRGPNGVQMQTCEVTGGTYGSDVCTDVCGGYYLNDGTIDNYYYRYYIQGTYDDGTSCSNPGCTSPGANYYPNTPVCFRGCCPSGVTCSSVVPACSGSYSNGYSAFTPAAPTINGLDLSSGLPTNSGACSCSSLSADACTSSSWATSASPWTTQEECCPKECTTTTSSTTASSTTTSSITTTSSTVTATISTVTATTSSTVTATTSSTVTATTSSTVTRTSSTVTATSAVSATSAVSATSMVSATSAVSATSTVTATSTVTGSEPTIMFSTTTAAAEANTATKPPAPGRVALVAVLATRMW
;
A
#
# COMPACT_ATOMS: atom_id res chain seq x y z
N MET A 1 -16.25 -47.08 57.08
CA MET A 1 -17.41 -46.58 56.29
C MET A 1 -16.95 -45.33 55.56
N GLY A 2 -16.87 -45.41 54.23
CA GLY A 2 -16.12 -44.47 53.38
C GLY A 2 -16.79 -43.11 53.19
N LYS A 3 -15.99 -42.05 53.24
CA LYS A 3 -16.41 -40.69 52.90
C LYS A 3 -16.29 -40.50 51.39
N PHE A 4 -17.42 -40.38 50.71
CA PHE A 4 -17.48 -39.95 49.31
C PHE A 4 -17.30 -38.43 49.26
N ALA A 5 -16.24 -37.97 48.60
CA ALA A 5 -16.05 -36.57 48.26
C ALA A 5 -16.81 -36.27 46.97
N VAL A 6 -17.85 -35.43 47.06
CA VAL A 6 -18.58 -34.91 45.91
C VAL A 6 -17.75 -33.77 45.31
N ILE A 7 -17.11 -34.02 44.17
CA ILE A 7 -16.42 -32.97 43.40
C ILE A 7 -17.48 -32.32 42.49
N SER A 8 -17.98 -31.15 42.89
CA SER A 8 -18.76 -30.28 42.01
C SER A 8 -17.83 -29.71 40.95
N VAL A 9 -17.92 -30.24 39.73
CA VAL A 9 -17.30 -29.65 38.54
C VAL A 9 -18.14 -28.43 38.15
N ALA A 10 -17.70 -27.25 38.57
CA ALA A 10 -18.24 -26.01 38.05
C ALA A 10 -17.88 -25.90 36.56
N CYS A 11 -18.88 -26.04 35.70
CA CYS A 11 -18.74 -25.83 34.26
C CYS A 11 -18.52 -24.32 34.04
N LEU A 12 -17.26 -23.92 33.88
CA LEU A 12 -16.88 -22.55 33.57
C LEU A 12 -17.27 -22.30 32.10
N VAL A 13 -18.46 -21.76 31.86
CA VAL A 13 -18.87 -21.31 30.53
C VAL A 13 -18.10 -20.03 30.25
N ALA A 14 -16.99 -20.12 29.52
CA ALA A 14 -16.29 -18.97 28.98
C ALA A 14 -17.28 -18.23 28.06
N HIS A 15 -17.77 -17.07 28.50
CA HIS A 15 -18.45 -16.14 27.62
C HIS A 15 -17.39 -15.52 26.73
N GLU A 16 -17.36 -15.91 25.44
CA GLU A 16 -16.68 -15.14 24.42
C GLU A 16 -17.40 -13.78 24.34
N ALA A 17 -16.77 -12.74 24.88
CA ALA A 17 -17.23 -11.38 24.63
C ALA A 17 -17.08 -11.14 23.12
N SER A 18 -18.21 -10.96 22.42
CA SER A 18 -18.21 -10.49 21.03
C SER A 18 -17.26 -9.30 20.91
N ALA A 19 -16.32 -9.35 19.97
CA ALA A 19 -15.43 -8.22 19.72
C ALA A 19 -16.27 -6.96 19.49
N ALA A 20 -15.92 -5.87 20.18
CA ALA A 20 -16.54 -4.58 19.93
C ALA A 20 -16.11 -4.07 18.55
N PHE A 21 -17.03 -3.49 17.79
CA PHE A 21 -16.71 -2.81 16.54
C PHE A 21 -16.21 -1.39 16.81
N CYS A 22 -15.38 -0.86 15.91
CA CYS A 22 -14.95 0.53 15.97
C CYS A 22 -16.13 1.49 15.80
N ALA A 23 -16.10 2.63 16.48
CA ALA A 23 -17.03 3.73 16.28
C ALA A 23 -17.03 4.19 14.82
N LYS A 24 -18.22 4.35 14.22
CA LYS A 24 -18.40 4.71 12.80
C LYS A 24 -17.87 6.09 12.44
N ASP A 25 -17.63 6.97 13.42
CA ASP A 25 -17.08 8.30 13.23
C ASP A 25 -15.54 8.35 13.32
N GLY A 26 -14.89 7.22 13.61
CA GLY A 26 -13.44 7.12 13.79
C GLY A 26 -12.94 7.60 15.15
N SER A 27 -13.82 7.91 16.10
CA SER A 27 -13.44 8.38 17.45
C SER A 27 -12.75 7.31 18.30
N ASP A 28 -12.98 6.04 18.01
CA ASP A 28 -12.31 4.94 18.69
C ASP A 28 -10.83 4.81 18.32
N TYR A 29 -10.35 5.45 17.25
CA TYR A 29 -8.97 5.32 16.80
C TYR A 29 -7.93 5.52 17.91
N PHE A 30 -6.92 4.64 17.92
CA PHE A 30 -5.79 4.73 18.82
C PHE A 30 -4.48 4.37 18.11
N TYR A 31 -3.43 5.15 18.38
CA TYR A 31 -2.05 4.88 17.99
C TYR A 31 -1.10 5.49 19.02
N THR A 32 -0.07 4.75 19.41
CA THR A 32 1.10 5.30 20.09
C THR A 32 2.37 4.64 19.60
N GLU A 33 3.46 5.38 19.66
CA GLU A 33 4.77 4.94 19.22
C GLU A 33 5.83 5.34 20.24
N SER A 34 6.74 4.41 20.52
CA SER A 34 7.90 4.64 21.38
C SER A 34 9.14 3.97 20.78
N VAL A 35 10.31 4.52 21.07
CA VAL A 35 11.60 3.98 20.65
C VAL A 35 12.41 3.59 21.88
N SER A 36 13.12 2.46 21.81
CA SER A 36 14.04 2.01 22.85
C SER A 36 15.41 1.71 22.27
N SER A 37 16.46 2.32 22.84
CA SER A 37 17.85 2.04 22.46
C SER A 37 18.35 0.66 22.91
N SER A 38 17.62 0.00 23.81
CA SER A 38 17.86 -1.37 24.26
C SER A 38 16.50 -2.05 24.49
N PRO A 39 16.03 -2.93 23.58
CA PRO A 39 16.80 -3.74 22.63
C PRO A 39 16.86 -3.19 21.19
N LYS A 40 16.85 -1.87 20.98
CA LYS A 40 16.86 -1.23 19.64
C LYS A 40 15.57 -1.44 18.84
N THR A 41 14.42 -1.26 19.49
CA THR A 41 13.09 -1.48 18.91
C THR A 41 12.23 -0.22 18.92
N ARG A 42 11.38 -0.11 17.91
CA ARG A 42 10.19 0.75 17.88
C ARG A 42 9.01 -0.10 18.31
N THR A 43 8.27 0.36 19.32
CA THR A 43 7.02 -0.27 19.75
C THR A 43 5.87 0.61 19.32
N VAL A 44 5.01 0.07 18.45
CA VAL A 44 3.78 0.72 18.03
C VAL A 44 2.60 -0.02 18.64
N VAL A 45 1.68 0.71 19.29
CA VAL A 45 0.42 0.16 19.80
C VAL A 45 -0.72 0.82 19.04
N SER A 46 -1.63 0.03 18.50
CA SER A 46 -2.84 0.54 17.86
C SER A 46 -4.03 -0.36 18.16
N ASN A 47 -5.24 0.13 17.94
CA ASN A 47 -6.45 -0.69 18.07
C ASN A 47 -7.08 -1.11 16.73
N GLY A 48 -6.44 -0.78 15.60
CA GLY A 48 -6.89 -1.19 14.26
C GLY A 48 -8.14 -0.47 13.76
N CYS A 49 -8.60 0.57 14.47
CA CYS A 49 -9.71 1.41 14.04
C CYS A 49 -9.21 2.57 13.17
N PRO A 50 -9.94 2.95 12.10
CA PRO A 50 -9.60 4.12 11.31
C PRO A 50 -9.81 5.41 12.11
N ASN A 51 -8.95 6.41 11.88
CA ASN A 51 -9.11 7.75 12.46
C ASN A 51 -10.16 8.61 11.73
N HIS A 52 -11.02 8.03 10.90
CA HIS A 52 -12.01 8.74 10.11
C HIS A 52 -13.33 7.96 10.05
N PRO A 53 -14.43 8.58 9.61
CA PRO A 53 -15.67 7.88 9.41
C PRO A 53 -15.52 6.74 8.41
N TRP A 54 -16.02 5.56 8.78
CA TRP A 54 -15.93 4.35 7.96
C TRP A 54 -17.31 3.80 7.66
N TYR A 55 -17.40 3.10 6.53
CA TYR A 55 -18.63 2.53 6.02
C TYR A 55 -18.38 1.08 5.63
N GLN A 56 -19.34 0.22 5.93
CA GLN A 56 -19.19 -1.19 5.62
C GLN A 56 -19.37 -1.40 4.11
N LEU A 57 -18.27 -1.44 3.38
CA LEU A 57 -18.19 -1.87 1.98
C LEU A 57 -17.62 -3.29 1.79
N SER A 58 -17.20 -3.92 2.88
CA SER A 58 -16.78 -5.31 2.94
C SER A 58 -17.77 -6.11 3.78
N PRO A 59 -17.86 -7.44 3.61
CA PRO A 59 -18.65 -8.27 4.53
C PRO A 59 -18.24 -8.11 6.00
N SER A 60 -16.99 -7.76 6.30
CA SER A 60 -16.54 -7.40 7.66
C SER A 60 -16.64 -5.93 8.01
N LYS A 61 -16.68 -5.71 9.33
CA LYS A 61 -16.64 -4.42 10.01
C LYS A 61 -15.30 -4.29 10.75
N PRO A 62 -14.71 -3.07 10.81
CA PRO A 62 -13.60 -2.76 11.68
C PRO A 62 -13.85 -3.20 13.13
N SER A 63 -13.05 -4.12 13.63
CA SER A 63 -13.10 -4.62 15.00
C SER A 63 -12.09 -3.91 15.86
N LEU A 64 -12.49 -3.48 17.06
CA LEU A 64 -11.60 -2.87 18.05
C LEU A 64 -10.70 -3.96 18.64
N GLN A 65 -9.41 -3.92 18.28
CA GLN A 65 -8.44 -4.93 18.67
C GLN A 65 -7.12 -4.29 19.05
N LYS A 66 -6.73 -4.38 20.32
CA LYS A 66 -5.42 -3.88 20.76
C LYS A 66 -4.31 -4.75 20.19
N MET A 67 -3.49 -4.15 19.32
CA MET A 67 -2.30 -4.73 18.71
C MET A 67 -1.06 -4.01 19.20
N THR A 68 0.03 -4.77 19.35
CA THR A 68 1.35 -4.24 19.67
C THR A 68 2.35 -4.80 18.67
N TYR A 69 3.02 -3.92 17.95
CA TYR A 69 4.06 -4.26 16.98
C TYR A 69 5.42 -3.87 17.52
N THR A 70 6.38 -4.80 17.46
CA THR A 70 7.79 -4.52 17.73
C THR A 70 8.56 -4.55 16.43
N ILE A 71 9.11 -3.40 16.05
CA ILE A 71 9.71 -3.11 14.75
C ILE A 71 11.19 -2.73 14.99
N PRO A 72 12.17 -3.22 14.21
CA PRO A 72 13.57 -2.87 14.43
C PRO A 72 13.84 -1.38 14.16
N LEU A 73 14.59 -0.69 15.03
CA LEU A 73 14.96 0.72 14.82
C LEU A 73 15.99 0.92 13.71
N TYR A 74 16.80 -0.10 13.48
CA TYR A 74 17.94 -0.07 12.57
C TYR A 74 17.77 -1.19 11.55
N PRO A 75 16.85 -1.02 10.57
CA PRO A 75 16.56 -2.08 9.63
C PRO A 75 17.80 -2.42 8.79
N GLN A 76 18.01 -3.71 8.59
CA GLN A 76 19.03 -4.25 7.72
C GLN A 76 18.33 -4.89 6.54
N PHE A 77 18.83 -4.68 5.33
CA PHE A 77 18.24 -5.30 4.14
C PHE A 77 19.15 -6.37 3.56
N LEU A 78 18.53 -7.40 3.00
CA LEU A 78 19.22 -8.42 2.23
C LEU A 78 19.57 -7.89 0.83
N GLY A 79 20.83 -8.15 0.44
CA GLY A 79 21.36 -7.75 -0.85
C GLY A 79 22.15 -6.43 -0.82
N SER A 80 22.14 -5.72 -1.96
CA SER A 80 22.90 -4.50 -2.22
C SER A 80 21.99 -3.42 -2.82
N SER A 81 22.51 -2.20 -2.90
CA SER A 81 21.84 -1.02 -3.48
C SER A 81 21.47 -1.17 -4.95
N THR A 82 22.07 -2.11 -5.66
CA THR A 82 21.86 -2.34 -7.10
C THR A 82 21.05 -3.59 -7.41
N TYR A 83 20.66 -4.39 -6.41
CA TYR A 83 19.84 -5.58 -6.65
C TYR A 83 18.37 -5.23 -6.78
N SER A 84 17.86 -5.33 -8.01
CA SER A 84 16.46 -5.12 -8.39
C SER A 84 15.63 -6.39 -8.47
N THR A 85 16.26 -7.55 -8.69
CA THR A 85 15.59 -8.82 -8.97
C THR A 85 15.25 -9.59 -7.70
N SER A 86 14.15 -10.35 -7.74
CA SER A 86 13.54 -11.20 -6.69
C SER A 86 14.43 -12.33 -6.12
N GLY A 87 15.74 -12.32 -6.35
CA GLY A 87 16.67 -13.30 -5.80
C GLY A 87 16.89 -13.19 -4.29
N TYR A 88 16.42 -12.12 -3.64
CA TYR A 88 16.73 -11.82 -2.23
C TYR A 88 15.60 -11.14 -1.41
N PRO A 89 14.30 -11.50 -1.51
CA PRO A 89 13.38 -11.13 -0.46
C PRO A 89 13.78 -11.88 0.83
N ALA A 90 13.84 -11.16 1.96
CA ALA A 90 13.92 -11.78 3.27
C ALA A 90 12.63 -12.56 3.57
N VAL A 91 11.49 -12.05 3.10
CA VAL A 91 10.17 -12.65 3.28
C VAL A 91 9.35 -12.45 2.01
N ASP A 92 8.76 -13.53 1.51
CA ASP A 92 7.71 -13.47 0.48
C ASP A 92 6.36 -13.15 1.13
N LEU A 93 5.69 -12.10 0.68
CA LEU A 93 4.38 -11.65 1.18
C LEU A 93 3.25 -11.94 0.18
N SER A 94 3.53 -12.61 -0.94
CA SER A 94 2.57 -12.91 -2.00
C SER A 94 1.44 -13.86 -1.59
N GLN A 95 1.49 -14.41 -0.37
CA GLN A 95 0.45 -15.24 0.24
C GLN A 95 0.12 -14.84 1.69
N THR A 96 0.54 -13.65 2.13
CA THR A 96 0.33 -13.17 3.50
C THR A 96 -1.00 -12.44 3.60
N VAL A 97 -1.99 -12.99 4.32
CA VAL A 97 -3.33 -12.37 4.45
C VAL A 97 -3.40 -11.19 5.42
N ASP A 98 -2.31 -10.95 6.17
CA ASP A 98 -2.32 -10.08 7.34
C ASP A 98 -1.63 -8.74 7.09
N SER A 99 -1.63 -7.91 8.13
CA SER A 99 -0.85 -6.68 8.23
C SER A 99 0.64 -6.96 7.98
N ILE A 100 1.22 -6.16 7.09
CA ILE A 100 2.66 -6.13 6.78
C ILE A 100 3.29 -4.81 7.25
N GLY A 101 2.51 -3.96 7.91
CA GLY A 101 2.93 -2.66 8.38
C GLY A 101 1.78 -1.90 9.00
N ILE A 102 2.09 -0.74 9.56
CA ILE A 102 1.11 0.08 10.26
C ILE A 102 1.23 1.53 9.82
N PHE A 103 0.08 2.17 9.63
CA PHE A 103 -0.01 3.59 9.30
C PHE A 103 -0.14 4.45 10.55
N PHE A 104 0.23 5.73 10.41
CA PHE A 104 0.11 6.70 11.49
C PHE A 104 -1.34 7.02 11.87
N ASN A 105 -2.31 6.71 11.01
CA ASN A 105 -3.74 6.76 11.35
C ASN A 105 -4.30 5.45 11.94
N GLY A 106 -3.44 4.51 12.35
CA GLY A 106 -3.83 3.27 13.02
C GLY A 106 -4.46 2.21 12.11
N GLY A 107 -4.66 2.52 10.83
CA GLY A 107 -4.95 1.53 9.81
C GLY A 107 -3.74 0.65 9.54
N MET A 108 -3.99 -0.57 9.08
CA MET A 108 -2.94 -1.51 8.71
C MET A 108 -2.52 -1.31 7.25
N LEU A 109 -1.24 -1.54 6.95
CA LEU A 109 -0.79 -1.81 5.60
C LEU A 109 -1.03 -3.29 5.32
N PHE A 110 -1.91 -3.62 4.38
CA PHE A 110 -2.10 -4.99 3.94
C PHE A 110 -1.17 -5.35 2.79
N SER A 111 -0.78 -6.61 2.74
CA SER A 111 -0.09 -7.15 1.57
C SER A 111 -1.00 -7.09 0.33
N PRO A 112 -0.44 -7.28 -0.88
CA PRO A 112 -1.25 -7.35 -2.08
C PRO A 112 -2.05 -8.66 -2.20
N TYR A 113 -2.02 -9.56 -1.22
CA TYR A 113 -2.70 -10.85 -1.29
C TYR A 113 -4.19 -10.76 -0.95
N ALA A 114 -5.03 -11.14 -1.91
CA ALA A 114 -6.48 -11.10 -1.77
C ALA A 114 -7.07 -12.31 -0.99
N GLY A 115 -6.24 -13.29 -0.65
CA GLY A 115 -6.67 -14.55 -0.03
C GLY A 115 -6.67 -15.73 -1.00
N PRO A 116 -6.88 -16.96 -0.48
CA PRO A 116 -6.65 -18.21 -1.21
C PRO A 116 -7.53 -18.37 -2.46
N THR A 117 -8.72 -17.77 -2.48
CA THR A 117 -9.64 -17.79 -3.63
C THR A 117 -9.01 -17.21 -4.90
N TYR A 118 -8.07 -16.27 -4.78
CA TYR A 118 -7.42 -15.60 -5.91
C TYR A 118 -6.02 -16.18 -6.22
N GLY A 119 -5.54 -17.12 -5.42
CA GLY A 119 -4.20 -17.69 -5.53
C GLY A 119 -3.09 -16.72 -5.15
N GLN A 120 -1.84 -17.18 -5.24
CA GLN A 120 -0.65 -16.38 -4.97
C GLN A 120 -0.61 -15.12 -5.85
N VAL A 121 -0.22 -14.00 -5.25
CA VAL A 121 -0.01 -12.75 -5.99
C VAL A 121 1.17 -12.89 -6.94
N LYS A 122 0.91 -12.79 -8.24
CA LYS A 122 1.93 -12.83 -9.31
C LYS A 122 1.93 -11.59 -10.17
N ASN A 123 0.80 -10.91 -10.25
CA ASN A 123 0.58 -9.69 -11.02
C ASN A 123 -0.68 -8.98 -10.51
N TYR A 124 -1.03 -7.86 -11.16
CA TYR A 124 -2.19 -7.06 -10.84
C TYR A 124 -3.50 -7.85 -10.81
N ALA A 125 -3.75 -8.75 -11.77
CA ALA A 125 -5.00 -9.51 -11.85
C ALA A 125 -5.20 -10.51 -10.67
N THR A 126 -4.13 -10.79 -9.93
CA THR A 126 -4.14 -11.62 -8.72
C THR A 126 -3.99 -10.81 -7.42
N SER A 127 -3.96 -9.47 -7.50
CA SER A 127 -3.76 -8.61 -6.34
C SER A 127 -5.08 -8.28 -5.62
N ALA A 128 -4.98 -7.89 -4.35
CA ALA A 128 -6.07 -7.39 -3.53
C ALA A 128 -6.72 -6.15 -4.15
N THR A 129 -5.94 -5.29 -4.81
CA THR A 129 -6.47 -4.13 -5.53
C THR A 129 -7.46 -4.54 -6.62
N TYR A 130 -7.09 -5.51 -7.46
CA TYR A 130 -7.97 -5.99 -8.52
C TYR A 130 -9.15 -6.80 -7.97
N ALA A 131 -8.90 -7.65 -6.98
CA ALA A 131 -9.90 -8.56 -6.43
C ALA A 131 -10.93 -7.87 -5.53
N LYS A 132 -10.51 -6.86 -4.77
CA LYS A 132 -11.29 -6.25 -3.68
C LYS A 132 -11.51 -4.75 -3.85
N GLY A 133 -11.13 -4.15 -4.97
CA GLY A 133 -11.21 -2.70 -5.18
C GLY A 133 -12.59 -2.10 -4.95
N SER A 134 -13.67 -2.83 -5.28
CA SER A 134 -15.06 -2.41 -5.04
C SER A 134 -15.47 -2.37 -3.58
N THR A 135 -14.67 -2.96 -2.69
CA THR A 135 -14.92 -2.99 -1.25
C THR A 135 -14.10 -1.95 -0.50
N PHE A 136 -13.22 -1.22 -1.19
CA PHE A 136 -12.49 -0.11 -0.59
C PHE A 136 -13.43 1.07 -0.42
N ASP A 137 -13.48 1.56 0.81
CA ASP A 137 -14.21 2.77 1.13
C ASP A 137 -13.66 3.98 0.36
N GLN A 138 -14.29 5.13 0.54
CA GLN A 138 -13.91 6.39 -0.09
C GLN A 138 -12.46 6.83 0.23
N ARG A 139 -11.75 6.12 1.12
CA ARG A 139 -10.37 6.38 1.56
C ARG A 139 -9.37 5.37 1.01
N GLY A 140 -9.82 4.39 0.23
CA GLY A 140 -8.97 3.38 -0.40
C GLY A 140 -8.66 2.20 0.53
N CYS A 141 -9.47 1.99 1.57
CA CYS A 141 -9.18 1.01 2.62
C CYS A 141 -10.47 0.29 3.02
N HIS A 142 -10.35 -0.82 3.74
CA HIS A 142 -11.51 -1.59 4.19
C HIS A 142 -11.18 -2.51 5.36
N SER A 143 -12.20 -3.17 5.90
CA SER A 143 -12.02 -4.22 6.89
C SER A 143 -11.75 -5.57 6.23
N ASN A 144 -10.78 -6.32 6.73
CA ASN A 144 -10.42 -7.63 6.20
C ASN A 144 -11.05 -8.76 7.03
N ASP A 145 -11.92 -9.54 6.37
CA ASP A 145 -12.53 -10.76 6.92
C ASP A 145 -11.49 -11.80 7.37
N LEU A 146 -10.32 -11.82 6.71
CA LEU A 146 -9.24 -12.79 6.99
C LEU A 146 -8.34 -12.36 8.16
N SER A 147 -8.46 -11.12 8.62
CA SER A 147 -7.67 -10.55 9.72
C SER A 147 -8.58 -10.14 10.89
N ASN A 148 -9.60 -10.93 11.20
CA ASN A 148 -10.53 -10.65 12.31
C ASN A 148 -11.20 -9.26 12.24
N GLY A 149 -11.35 -8.68 11.06
CA GLY A 149 -11.94 -7.36 10.87
C GLY A 149 -10.98 -6.19 11.09
N LEU A 150 -9.66 -6.36 11.04
CA LEU A 150 -8.74 -5.20 11.03
C LEU A 150 -9.03 -4.27 9.84
N TYR A 151 -8.97 -2.96 10.07
CA TYR A 151 -9.06 -1.96 9.01
C TYR A 151 -7.68 -1.70 8.40
N GLY A 152 -7.58 -1.74 7.07
CA GLY A 152 -6.32 -1.51 6.39
C GLY A 152 -6.47 -1.32 4.89
N CYS A 153 -5.34 -1.05 4.23
CA CYS A 153 -5.30 -0.60 2.85
C CYS A 153 -4.34 -1.46 2.02
N SER A 154 -4.76 -1.82 0.81
CA SER A 154 -3.90 -2.40 -0.24
C SER A 154 -3.64 -1.42 -1.40
N VAL A 155 -4.03 -0.15 -1.23
CA VAL A 155 -3.82 0.95 -2.19
C VAL A 155 -3.46 2.23 -1.42
N PRO A 156 -3.01 3.32 -2.09
CA PRO A 156 -2.63 4.54 -1.39
C PRO A 156 -3.79 5.12 -0.55
N PRO A 157 -3.63 5.30 0.78
CA PRO A 157 -4.70 5.76 1.65
C PRO A 157 -4.96 7.26 1.49
N HIS A 158 -6.00 7.63 0.75
CA HIS A 158 -6.19 9.01 0.27
C HIS A 158 -6.30 10.04 1.40
N CYS A 159 -7.09 9.74 2.43
CA CYS A 159 -7.24 10.64 3.57
C CYS A 159 -5.97 10.79 4.40
N LEU A 160 -5.23 9.70 4.60
CA LEU A 160 -3.96 9.75 5.32
C LEU A 160 -2.95 10.62 4.58
N LEU A 161 -2.87 10.46 3.26
CA LEU A 161 -2.01 11.28 2.40
C LEU A 161 -2.41 12.76 2.48
N ASN A 162 -3.71 13.07 2.43
CA ASN A 162 -4.21 14.44 2.57
C ASN A 162 -3.89 15.04 3.96
N GLN A 163 -4.16 14.32 5.05
CA GLN A 163 -3.85 14.78 6.42
C GLN A 163 -2.37 15.05 6.64
N LEU A 164 -1.51 14.27 5.97
CA LEU A 164 -0.06 14.44 6.01
C LEU A 164 0.44 15.43 4.96
N GLY A 165 -0.43 16.17 4.27
CA GLY A 165 -0.04 17.26 3.37
C GLY A 165 0.60 16.80 2.05
N GLN A 166 0.22 15.63 1.53
CA GLN A 166 0.66 15.17 0.21
C GLN A 166 0.29 16.19 -0.87
N THR A 167 1.25 16.52 -1.73
CA THR A 167 1.04 17.31 -2.95
C THR A 167 1.51 16.54 -4.19
N SER A 168 1.13 16.99 -5.39
CA SER A 168 1.56 16.33 -6.64
C SER A 168 3.02 16.59 -7.01
N GLY A 169 3.60 17.72 -6.58
CA GLY A 169 4.94 18.17 -6.94
C GLY A 169 6.05 17.77 -5.96
N SER A 170 5.70 17.21 -4.80
CA SER A 170 6.66 16.86 -3.76
C SER A 170 6.79 15.36 -3.58
N HIS A 171 7.93 14.94 -3.02
CA HIS A 171 8.08 13.61 -2.44
C HIS A 171 6.95 13.34 -1.44
N SER A 172 6.41 12.14 -1.44
CA SER A 172 5.38 11.75 -0.48
C SER A 172 5.85 11.90 0.97
N PRO A 173 4.95 12.19 1.92
CA PRO A 173 5.29 12.05 3.33
C PRO A 173 5.49 10.58 3.68
N GLN A 174 6.24 10.32 4.75
CA GLN A 174 6.18 9.03 5.41
C GLN A 174 4.78 8.86 5.99
N ILE A 175 4.16 7.70 5.77
CA ILE A 175 2.78 7.41 6.21
C ILE A 175 2.70 6.25 7.21
N GLY A 176 3.81 5.55 7.44
CA GLY A 176 3.86 4.44 8.40
C GLY A 176 5.20 3.71 8.46
N TRP A 177 5.16 2.52 9.06
CA TRP A 177 6.28 1.60 9.21
C TRP A 177 5.93 0.20 8.70
N ALA A 178 6.79 -0.37 7.87
CA ALA A 178 6.73 -1.79 7.56
C ALA A 178 7.23 -2.61 8.77
N HIS A 179 6.76 -3.85 8.91
CA HIS A 179 7.16 -4.68 10.06
C HIS A 179 8.67 -4.99 10.09
N ASP A 180 9.33 -4.98 8.94
CA ASP A 180 10.79 -5.16 8.80
C ASP A 180 11.61 -3.91 9.15
N GLY A 181 10.96 -2.81 9.54
CA GLY A 181 11.59 -1.57 10.04
C GLY A 181 11.78 -0.47 9.02
N PHE A 182 11.54 -0.72 7.74
CA PHE A 182 11.65 0.33 6.74
C PHE A 182 10.45 1.28 6.75
N PRO A 183 10.67 2.58 6.47
CA PRO A 183 9.58 3.53 6.37
C PRO A 183 8.70 3.24 5.15
N ILE A 184 7.41 3.48 5.30
CA ILE A 184 6.43 3.42 4.20
C ILE A 184 6.09 4.85 3.80
N TYR A 185 6.16 5.12 2.51
CA TYR A 185 5.81 6.39 1.90
C TYR A 185 4.56 6.27 1.04
N GLY A 186 3.92 7.41 0.81
CA GLY A 186 2.90 7.55 -0.22
C GLY A 186 3.43 7.29 -1.64
N PRO A 187 2.63 7.54 -2.67
CA PRO A 187 2.91 7.08 -4.04
C PRO A 187 3.96 7.86 -4.83
N ARG A 188 4.56 8.92 -4.28
CA ARG A 188 5.46 9.82 -5.02
C ARG A 188 6.88 9.83 -4.47
N GLY A 189 7.85 9.60 -5.34
CA GLY A 189 9.27 9.72 -5.06
C GLY A 189 9.80 11.15 -5.29
N PRO A 190 11.12 11.29 -5.51
CA PRO A 190 11.76 12.58 -5.73
C PRO A 190 11.04 13.42 -6.80
N ASN A 191 10.92 14.73 -6.55
CA ASN A 191 10.27 15.69 -7.46
C ASN A 191 8.81 15.36 -7.82
N GLY A 192 8.10 14.61 -6.96
CA GLY A 192 6.70 14.27 -7.19
C GLY A 192 6.47 13.16 -8.23
N VAL A 193 7.54 12.48 -8.67
CA VAL A 193 7.43 11.38 -9.64
C VAL A 193 6.59 10.25 -9.04
N GLN A 194 5.55 9.85 -9.76
CA GLN A 194 4.70 8.74 -9.39
C GLN A 194 5.52 7.44 -9.44
N MET A 195 5.65 6.75 -8.30
CA MET A 195 6.50 5.57 -8.22
C MET A 195 5.89 4.37 -8.93
N GLN A 196 6.73 3.72 -9.73
CA GLN A 196 6.48 2.49 -10.47
C GLN A 196 7.73 1.61 -10.37
N THR A 197 7.59 0.31 -10.63
CA THR A 197 8.74 -0.58 -10.68
C THR A 197 9.63 -0.26 -11.86
N CYS A 198 10.92 -0.56 -11.75
CA CYS A 198 11.89 -0.36 -12.84
C CYS A 198 11.55 -1.21 -14.07
N GLU A 199 10.84 -2.33 -13.89
CA GLU A 199 10.28 -3.13 -14.98
C GLU A 199 9.26 -2.33 -15.81
N VAL A 200 8.37 -1.58 -15.16
CA VAL A 200 7.36 -0.76 -15.83
C VAL A 200 7.98 0.47 -16.49
N THR A 201 8.94 1.13 -15.83
CA THR A 201 9.56 2.35 -16.37
C THR A 201 10.63 2.08 -17.42
N GLY A 202 11.16 0.86 -17.49
CA GLY A 202 12.36 0.53 -18.27
C GLY A 202 13.65 1.09 -17.67
N GLY A 203 13.60 1.58 -16.43
CA GLY A 203 14.74 2.15 -15.71
C GLY A 203 15.65 1.09 -15.08
N THR A 204 16.76 1.56 -14.53
CA THR A 204 17.74 0.78 -13.78
C THR A 204 17.61 1.10 -12.29
N TYR A 205 17.35 0.08 -11.48
CA TYR A 205 17.23 0.23 -10.04
C TYR A 205 18.53 0.71 -9.38
N GLY A 206 18.39 1.59 -8.40
CA GLY A 206 19.52 2.21 -7.69
C GLY A 206 20.14 3.39 -8.44
N SER A 207 19.74 3.65 -9.69
CA SER A 207 20.13 4.85 -10.44
C SER A 207 18.94 5.69 -10.89
N ASP A 208 17.88 5.07 -11.39
CA ASP A 208 16.66 5.74 -11.85
C ASP A 208 15.60 5.81 -10.75
N VAL A 209 14.64 6.74 -10.91
CA VAL A 209 13.51 6.92 -9.99
C VAL A 209 12.45 5.84 -10.25
N CYS A 210 12.71 4.63 -9.74
CA CYS A 210 11.80 3.50 -9.83
C CYS A 210 12.02 2.51 -8.68
N THR A 211 11.00 1.73 -8.34
CA THR A 211 11.06 0.73 -7.28
C THR A 211 11.61 -0.62 -7.78
N ASP A 212 12.10 -1.44 -6.86
CA ASP A 212 12.35 -2.86 -7.13
C ASP A 212 11.05 -3.68 -7.15
N VAL A 213 11.18 -4.98 -7.36
CA VAL A 213 10.05 -5.91 -7.38
C VAL A 213 9.28 -6.02 -6.05
N CYS A 214 9.88 -5.65 -4.92
CA CYS A 214 9.19 -5.59 -3.63
C CYS A 214 8.43 -4.27 -3.45
N GLY A 215 8.53 -3.33 -4.39
CA GLY A 215 7.91 -2.00 -4.30
C GLY A 215 8.70 -1.02 -3.43
N GLY A 216 9.99 -1.27 -3.18
CA GLY A 216 10.84 -0.32 -2.47
C GLY A 216 11.86 0.36 -3.37
N TYR A 217 12.31 1.54 -2.95
CA TYR A 217 13.24 2.37 -3.70
C TYR A 217 14.49 2.60 -2.87
N TYR A 218 15.66 2.44 -3.50
CA TYR A 218 16.95 2.74 -2.90
C TYR A 218 17.41 4.14 -3.31
N LEU A 219 17.61 5.03 -2.33
CA LEU A 219 18.20 6.33 -2.55
C LEU A 219 18.83 6.84 -1.25
N ASN A 220 20.11 7.21 -1.30
CA ASN A 220 20.77 7.90 -0.20
C ASN A 220 20.59 9.41 -0.36
N ASP A 221 19.53 9.94 0.24
CA ASP A 221 19.21 11.36 0.21
C ASP A 221 18.72 11.85 1.58
N GLY A 222 19.65 12.48 2.32
CA GLY A 222 19.40 13.03 3.65
C GLY A 222 18.38 14.16 3.70
N THR A 223 17.91 14.67 2.55
CA THR A 223 16.82 15.65 2.49
C THR A 223 15.43 15.00 2.67
N ILE A 224 15.33 13.68 2.45
CA ILE A 224 14.11 12.91 2.67
C ILE A 224 14.14 12.32 4.07
N ASP A 225 15.13 11.47 4.35
CA ASP A 225 15.36 10.82 5.63
C ASP A 225 16.77 10.19 5.69
N ASN A 226 17.05 9.44 6.75
CA ASN A 226 18.31 8.71 6.92
C ASN A 226 18.23 7.25 6.46
N TYR A 227 17.19 6.86 5.72
CA TYR A 227 17.03 5.49 5.23
C TYR A 227 17.50 5.40 3.77
N TYR A 228 18.30 4.38 3.48
CA TYR A 228 18.70 4.10 2.10
C TYR A 228 17.60 3.40 1.32
N TYR A 229 16.72 2.67 2.01
CA TYR A 229 15.66 1.88 1.39
C TYR A 229 14.31 2.21 2.02
N ARG A 230 13.27 2.34 1.20
CA ARG A 230 11.93 2.76 1.63
C ARG A 230 10.88 2.06 0.79
N TYR A 231 9.76 1.66 1.39
CA TYR A 231 8.62 1.15 0.62
C TYR A 231 7.72 2.28 0.15
N TYR A 232 7.13 2.13 -1.02
CA TYR A 232 6.13 3.05 -1.55
C TYR A 232 4.82 2.31 -1.76
N ILE A 233 3.71 2.92 -1.33
CA ILE A 233 2.39 2.48 -1.78
C ILE A 233 2.15 3.07 -3.16
N GLN A 234 2.24 2.24 -4.19
CA GLN A 234 2.26 2.66 -5.58
C GLN A 234 0.85 2.76 -6.14
N GLY A 235 0.51 3.90 -6.73
CA GLY A 235 -0.77 4.03 -7.41
C GLY A 235 -1.36 5.42 -7.51
N THR A 236 -2.32 5.55 -8.42
CA THR A 236 -3.21 6.71 -8.46
C THR A 236 -3.99 6.81 -7.15
N TYR A 237 -4.27 8.04 -6.76
CA TYR A 237 -4.95 8.39 -5.53
C TYR A 237 -5.68 9.72 -5.74
N ASP A 238 -6.80 9.94 -5.06
CA ASP A 238 -7.45 11.24 -5.07
C ASP A 238 -6.85 12.18 -4.01
N ASP A 239 -7.33 13.41 -3.95
CA ASP A 239 -6.82 14.42 -3.02
C ASP A 239 -7.27 14.22 -1.56
N GLY A 240 -7.95 13.11 -1.24
CA GLY A 240 -8.50 12.79 0.07
C GLY A 240 -9.83 13.48 0.39
N THR A 241 -10.41 14.23 -0.56
CA THR A 241 -11.67 14.97 -0.37
C THR A 241 -12.88 14.30 -1.01
N SER A 242 -12.68 13.32 -1.90
CA SER A 242 -13.76 12.60 -2.57
C SER A 242 -14.69 11.90 -1.59
N CYS A 243 -16.00 11.94 -1.85
CA CYS A 243 -17.01 11.20 -1.09
C CYS A 243 -17.66 10.07 -1.91
N SER A 244 -17.08 9.73 -3.07
CA SER A 244 -17.47 8.54 -3.83
C SER A 244 -17.16 7.28 -3.03
N ASN A 245 -18.17 6.43 -2.86
CA ASN A 245 -18.05 5.18 -2.13
C ASN A 245 -18.61 4.03 -3.00
N PRO A 246 -17.78 3.08 -3.47
CA PRO A 246 -16.34 2.95 -3.22
C PRO A 246 -15.48 4.09 -3.78
N GLY A 247 -14.24 4.20 -3.30
CA GLY A 247 -13.26 5.15 -3.83
C GLY A 247 -12.85 4.77 -5.26
N CYS A 248 -13.27 5.57 -6.26
CA CYS A 248 -13.03 5.23 -7.66
C CYS A 248 -11.58 5.42 -8.11
N THR A 249 -10.84 6.35 -7.49
CA THR A 249 -9.44 6.55 -7.86
C THR A 249 -8.60 5.43 -7.27
N SER A 250 -8.29 4.42 -8.08
CA SER A 250 -7.59 3.22 -7.64
C SER A 250 -6.50 2.85 -8.63
N PRO A 251 -5.34 2.33 -8.17
CA PRO A 251 -4.27 1.99 -9.07
C PRO A 251 -4.63 0.88 -10.07
N GLY A 252 -4.13 1.04 -11.28
CA GLY A 252 -4.09 -0.01 -12.30
C GLY A 252 -2.78 -0.81 -12.31
N ALA A 253 -2.68 -1.69 -13.31
CA ALA A 253 -1.60 -2.66 -13.45
C ALA A 253 -0.19 -2.05 -13.53
N ASN A 254 -0.06 -0.85 -14.09
CA ASN A 254 1.22 -0.14 -14.19
C ASN A 254 1.82 0.29 -12.82
N TYR A 255 1.07 0.10 -11.72
CA TYR A 255 1.52 0.42 -10.37
C TYR A 255 1.62 -0.82 -9.47
N TYR A 256 1.45 -2.03 -10.02
CA TYR A 256 1.69 -3.27 -9.29
C TYR A 256 3.12 -3.31 -8.73
N PRO A 257 3.34 -3.74 -7.47
CA PRO A 257 2.42 -4.47 -6.58
C PRO A 257 1.43 -3.65 -5.73
N ASN A 258 1.35 -2.33 -5.89
CA ASN A 258 0.54 -1.40 -5.08
C ASN A 258 0.95 -1.30 -3.62
N THR A 259 1.07 -2.41 -2.90
CA THR A 259 1.74 -2.53 -1.60
C THR A 259 2.88 -3.55 -1.68
N PRO A 260 3.81 -3.59 -0.72
CA PRO A 260 4.96 -4.49 -0.79
C PRO A 260 4.55 -5.97 -0.91
N VAL A 261 5.06 -6.65 -1.94
CA VAL A 261 4.87 -8.10 -2.14
C VAL A 261 5.98 -8.94 -1.47
N CYS A 262 7.00 -8.28 -0.93
CA CYS A 262 8.04 -8.91 -0.14
C CYS A 262 8.67 -7.93 0.84
N PHE A 263 9.25 -8.46 1.92
CA PHE A 263 10.20 -7.70 2.73
C PHE A 263 11.63 -7.94 2.24
N ARG A 264 12.40 -6.86 2.12
CA ARG A 264 13.86 -6.91 2.03
C ARG A 264 14.52 -6.85 3.39
N GLY A 265 13.83 -6.33 4.40
CA GLY A 265 14.36 -6.20 5.73
C GLY A 265 14.36 -7.51 6.50
N CYS A 266 15.33 -7.65 7.41
CA CYS A 266 15.44 -8.74 8.36
C CYS A 266 15.62 -8.19 9.78
N CYS A 267 15.38 -9.03 10.78
CA CYS A 267 15.51 -8.68 12.18
C CYS A 267 16.99 -8.71 12.61
N PRO A 268 17.59 -7.57 13.00
CA PRO A 268 19.00 -7.52 13.37
C PRO A 268 19.32 -8.34 14.62
N SER A 269 20.57 -8.78 14.76
CA SER A 269 21.01 -9.53 15.93
C SER A 269 20.79 -8.76 17.24
N GLY A 270 20.22 -9.43 18.25
CA GLY A 270 19.92 -8.85 19.56
C GLY A 270 18.65 -8.00 19.63
N VAL A 271 17.87 -7.93 18.54
CA VAL A 271 16.58 -7.26 18.47
C VAL A 271 15.48 -8.32 18.47
N THR A 272 14.37 -8.05 19.18
CA THR A 272 13.14 -8.85 19.06
C THR A 272 12.20 -8.15 18.09
N CYS A 273 11.91 -8.77 16.95
CA CYS A 273 10.99 -8.23 15.94
C CYS A 273 9.68 -9.02 15.90
N SER A 274 8.72 -8.52 15.11
CA SER A 274 7.52 -9.27 14.74
C SER A 274 7.86 -10.65 14.17
N SER A 275 7.03 -11.66 14.46
CA SER A 275 7.25 -13.05 14.05
C SER A 275 7.30 -13.25 12.52
N VAL A 276 6.73 -12.32 11.75
CA VAL A 276 6.79 -12.33 10.28
C VAL A 276 8.15 -11.90 9.74
N VAL A 277 9.02 -11.29 10.56
CA VAL A 277 10.34 -10.80 10.14
C VAL A 277 11.42 -11.77 10.64
N PRO A 278 12.10 -12.51 9.75
CA PRO A 278 13.10 -13.48 10.14
C PRO A 278 14.37 -12.78 10.65
N ALA A 279 15.14 -13.48 11.48
CA ALA A 279 16.47 -13.04 11.86
C ALA A 279 17.36 -12.84 10.62
N CYS A 280 18.20 -11.82 10.65
CA CYS A 280 19.17 -11.58 9.58
C CYS A 280 20.12 -12.77 9.44
N SER A 281 20.15 -13.33 8.23
CA SER A 281 21.06 -14.41 7.83
C SER A 281 21.66 -14.10 6.46
N GLY A 282 22.87 -14.59 6.20
CA GLY A 282 23.60 -14.29 4.96
C GLY A 282 24.23 -12.89 4.94
N SER A 283 24.38 -12.31 3.76
CA SER A 283 24.95 -10.97 3.56
C SER A 283 23.87 -9.90 3.63
N TYR A 284 23.88 -9.13 4.71
CA TYR A 284 23.01 -7.98 4.91
C TYR A 284 23.80 -6.68 4.94
N SER A 285 23.14 -5.60 4.56
CA SER A 285 23.66 -4.24 4.64
C SER A 285 22.78 -3.40 5.55
N ASN A 286 23.34 -2.38 6.18
CA ASN A 286 22.53 -1.40 6.89
C ASN A 286 21.60 -0.68 5.90
N GLY A 287 20.31 -0.65 6.21
CA GLY A 287 19.32 0.07 5.42
C GLY A 287 19.25 1.57 5.70
N TYR A 288 20.24 2.12 6.40
CA TYR A 288 20.23 3.47 6.94
C TYR A 288 21.64 4.07 7.02
N SER A 289 21.73 5.40 6.98
CA SER A 289 22.89 6.20 7.37
C SER A 289 22.83 6.53 8.86
N ALA A 290 23.94 6.91 9.50
CA ALA A 290 23.95 7.16 10.95
C ALA A 290 22.88 8.19 11.39
N PHE A 291 21.99 7.79 12.30
CA PHE A 291 20.93 8.65 12.84
C PHE A 291 20.54 8.27 14.26
N THR A 292 19.82 9.17 14.93
CA THR A 292 19.16 8.91 16.21
C THR A 292 17.68 8.62 15.95
N PRO A 293 17.18 7.40 16.19
CA PRO A 293 15.78 7.09 15.97
C PRO A 293 14.86 7.89 16.89
N ALA A 294 13.77 8.39 16.32
CA ALA A 294 12.67 9.05 17.02
C ALA A 294 11.33 8.66 16.38
N ALA A 295 10.23 9.06 17.01
CA ALA A 295 8.95 9.12 16.32
C ALA A 295 9.02 10.21 15.24
N PRO A 296 8.47 10.00 14.04
CA PRO A 296 8.53 10.99 12.97
C PRO A 296 7.78 12.27 13.32
N THR A 297 8.31 13.41 12.86
CA THR A 297 7.57 14.66 12.75
C THR A 297 7.36 14.98 11.29
N ILE A 298 6.11 14.98 10.82
CA ILE A 298 5.77 15.19 9.41
C ILE A 298 4.92 16.44 9.30
N ASN A 299 5.39 17.43 8.52
CA ASN A 299 4.70 18.71 8.35
C ASN A 299 4.33 19.40 9.68
N GLY A 300 5.21 19.30 10.68
CA GLY A 300 5.02 19.87 12.02
C GLY A 300 4.13 19.04 12.96
N LEU A 301 3.64 17.88 12.52
CA LEU A 301 2.85 16.96 13.34
C LEU A 301 3.77 15.93 14.00
N ASP A 302 3.83 15.90 15.33
CA ASP A 302 4.46 14.81 16.07
C ASP A 302 3.56 13.56 16.03
N LEU A 303 4.08 12.48 15.47
CA LEU A 303 3.35 11.24 15.26
C LEU A 303 3.54 10.22 16.39
N SER A 304 4.19 10.60 17.50
CA SER A 304 4.37 9.75 18.69
C SER A 304 3.04 9.24 19.30
N SER A 305 1.96 10.00 19.14
CA SER A 305 0.60 9.63 19.57
C SER A 305 -0.37 9.49 18.39
N GLY A 306 0.18 9.31 17.17
CA GLY A 306 -0.60 9.19 15.96
C GLY A 306 -1.14 10.51 15.43
N LEU A 307 -2.11 10.43 14.53
CA LEU A 307 -2.77 11.59 13.92
C LEU A 307 -4.05 11.96 14.67
N PRO A 308 -4.47 13.23 14.67
CA PRO A 308 -5.81 13.57 15.14
C PRO A 308 -6.89 12.85 14.30
N THR A 309 -8.06 12.63 14.90
CA THR A 309 -9.26 12.19 14.18
C THR A 309 -9.50 13.11 12.98
N ASN A 310 -9.68 12.52 11.80
CA ASN A 310 -9.89 13.22 10.55
C ASN A 310 -11.34 13.70 10.43
N SER A 311 -11.63 14.85 11.02
CA SER A 311 -12.94 15.51 10.88
C SER A 311 -13.20 16.05 9.47
N GLY A 312 -12.18 16.19 8.64
CA GLY A 312 -12.31 16.58 7.23
C GLY A 312 -12.77 15.43 6.32
N ALA A 313 -12.91 14.22 6.86
CA ALA A 313 -13.42 13.11 6.08
C ALA A 313 -14.94 13.20 5.86
N CYS A 314 -15.42 12.60 4.77
CA CYS A 314 -16.80 12.65 4.35
C CYS A 314 -17.72 12.19 5.46
N SER A 315 -18.67 13.04 5.83
CA SER A 315 -19.77 12.63 6.68
C SER A 315 -20.64 11.65 5.91
N CYS A 316 -21.43 10.88 6.64
CA CYS A 316 -22.22 9.85 5.99
C CYS A 316 -23.26 10.45 5.01
N SER A 317 -23.85 11.60 5.37
CA SER A 317 -24.79 12.32 4.48
C SER A 317 -24.16 12.89 3.21
N SER A 318 -22.82 12.91 3.12
CA SER A 318 -22.09 13.39 1.95
C SER A 318 -21.61 12.27 1.02
N LEU A 319 -21.81 11.00 1.38
CA LEU A 319 -21.42 9.89 0.54
C LEU A 319 -22.30 9.80 -0.71
N SER A 320 -21.66 9.56 -1.85
CA SER A 320 -22.31 9.24 -3.11
C SER A 320 -21.91 7.84 -3.55
N ALA A 321 -22.89 7.00 -3.84
CA ALA A 321 -22.62 5.74 -4.51
C ALA A 321 -22.09 6.02 -5.92
N ASP A 322 -20.97 5.40 -6.27
CA ASP A 322 -20.35 5.53 -7.58
C ASP A 322 -20.11 4.15 -8.19
N ALA A 323 -20.35 4.04 -9.50
CA ALA A 323 -20.14 2.80 -10.24
C ALA A 323 -18.66 2.58 -10.57
N CYS A 324 -17.82 3.62 -10.46
CA CYS A 324 -16.38 3.55 -10.67
C CYS A 324 -15.98 2.85 -11.98
N THR A 325 -16.72 3.13 -13.06
CA THR A 325 -16.56 2.45 -14.37
C THR A 325 -15.18 2.64 -15.01
N SER A 326 -14.42 3.64 -14.57
CA SER A 326 -13.04 3.90 -14.99
C SER A 326 -11.99 3.11 -14.20
N SER A 327 -12.37 2.50 -13.08
CA SER A 327 -11.45 1.74 -12.24
C SER A 327 -11.19 0.37 -12.86
N SER A 328 -9.92 -0.04 -12.92
CA SER A 328 -9.52 -1.31 -13.53
C SER A 328 -10.00 -2.56 -12.78
N TRP A 329 -10.49 -2.43 -11.54
CA TRP A 329 -11.14 -3.49 -10.78
C TRP A 329 -12.66 -3.58 -11.01
N ALA A 330 -13.27 -2.62 -11.73
CA ALA A 330 -14.72 -2.60 -11.93
C ALA A 330 -15.24 -3.83 -12.70
N THR A 331 -14.38 -4.49 -13.47
CA THR A 331 -14.72 -5.70 -14.24
C THR A 331 -14.64 -7.00 -13.45
N SER A 332 -13.92 -7.02 -12.32
CA SER A 332 -13.73 -8.21 -11.47
C SER A 332 -14.66 -8.22 -10.26
N ALA A 333 -15.14 -7.06 -9.84
CA ALA A 333 -16.06 -6.94 -8.74
C ALA A 333 -17.46 -7.42 -9.15
N SER A 334 -18.01 -8.41 -8.43
CA SER A 334 -19.47 -8.60 -8.44
C SER A 334 -20.10 -7.24 -8.07
N PRO A 335 -21.05 -6.72 -8.86
CA PRO A 335 -21.68 -5.46 -8.56
C PRO A 335 -22.23 -5.52 -7.14
N TRP A 336 -21.81 -4.56 -6.34
CA TRP A 336 -22.33 -4.33 -5.02
C TRP A 336 -23.86 -4.28 -5.11
N THR A 337 -24.54 -5.32 -4.64
CA THR A 337 -25.99 -5.28 -4.44
C THR A 337 -26.22 -4.47 -3.19
N THR A 338 -26.17 -3.14 -3.31
CA THR A 338 -26.61 -2.13 -2.34
C THR A 338 -26.80 -2.70 -0.93
N GLN A 339 -25.73 -3.09 -0.24
CA GLN A 339 -25.92 -3.58 1.11
C GLN A 339 -26.24 -2.35 1.95
N GLU A 340 -27.48 -2.39 2.41
CA GLU A 340 -28.29 -1.39 3.07
C GLU A 340 -27.75 -1.02 4.46
N GLU A 341 -26.45 -0.73 4.59
CA GLU A 341 -25.97 0.01 5.77
C GLU A 341 -26.18 1.49 5.48
N CYS A 342 -27.41 1.97 5.71
CA CYS A 342 -27.62 3.40 5.77
C CYS A 342 -26.67 3.99 6.81
N CYS A 343 -26.22 5.20 6.51
CA CYS A 343 -25.78 6.12 7.52
C CYS A 343 -26.64 6.02 8.78
N PRO A 344 -26.03 6.03 9.99
CA PRO A 344 -26.74 5.80 11.25
C PRO A 344 -27.92 6.76 11.54
N LYS A 345 -28.21 7.72 10.66
CA LYS A 345 -29.28 8.70 10.78
C LYS A 345 -30.44 8.56 9.77
N GLU A 346 -30.31 7.77 8.70
CA GLU A 346 -31.28 7.78 7.58
C GLU A 346 -31.86 6.40 7.24
N CYS A 347 -31.55 5.35 8.01
CA CYS A 347 -32.28 4.08 7.96
C CYS A 347 -33.64 4.22 8.65
N THR A 348 -34.48 5.17 8.20
CA THR A 348 -35.92 4.98 8.36
C THR A 348 -36.28 3.85 7.41
N THR A 349 -36.29 2.64 7.95
CA THR A 349 -36.97 1.51 7.34
C THR A 349 -38.37 2.01 6.98
N THR A 350 -38.58 2.31 5.70
CA THR A 350 -39.91 2.52 5.17
C THR A 350 -40.53 1.13 5.17
N THR A 351 -40.96 0.71 6.36
CA THR A 351 -41.79 -0.45 6.56
C THR A 351 -43.05 -0.08 5.81
N SER A 352 -43.12 -0.48 4.54
CA SER A 352 -44.35 -0.46 3.79
C SER A 352 -45.30 -1.37 4.54
N SER A 353 -46.05 -0.80 5.50
CA SER A 353 -47.16 -1.46 6.14
C SER A 353 -48.20 -1.65 5.05
N THR A 354 -48.11 -2.75 4.32
CA THR A 354 -49.27 -3.36 3.71
C THR A 354 -50.22 -3.68 4.86
N THR A 355 -51.07 -2.73 5.19
CA THR A 355 -52.27 -2.93 5.99
C THR A 355 -53.04 -4.07 5.33
N ALA A 356 -52.96 -5.26 5.92
CA ALA A 356 -53.84 -6.36 5.58
C ALA A 356 -55.26 -5.91 5.93
N SER A 357 -55.98 -5.43 4.92
CA SER A 357 -57.41 -5.16 5.02
C SER A 357 -58.10 -6.49 5.27
N SER A 358 -58.64 -6.65 6.46
CA SER A 358 -59.50 -7.76 6.85
C SER A 358 -60.68 -7.84 5.87
N THR A 359 -60.74 -8.94 5.12
CA THR A 359 -61.92 -9.35 4.36
C THR A 359 -63.06 -9.67 5.31
N THR A 360 -63.99 -8.72 5.48
CA THR A 360 -65.35 -9.01 5.91
C THR A 360 -66.13 -9.57 4.73
N THR A 361 -66.61 -10.79 4.90
CA THR A 361 -67.60 -11.46 4.06
C THR A 361 -68.85 -10.59 3.93
N SER A 362 -69.21 -10.18 2.72
CA SER A 362 -70.57 -9.73 2.41
C SER A 362 -70.94 -10.05 0.97
N SER A 363 -72.13 -10.62 0.89
CA SER A 363 -72.97 -11.06 -0.23
C SER A 363 -72.81 -10.37 -1.59
N ILE A 364 -72.81 -11.25 -2.58
CA ILE A 364 -73.09 -11.08 -4.01
C ILE A 364 -74.21 -10.06 -4.26
N THR A 365 -73.96 -9.07 -5.11
CA THR A 365 -74.98 -8.49 -6.00
C THR A 365 -74.33 -8.12 -7.33
N THR A 366 -74.68 -8.88 -8.35
CA THR A 366 -74.35 -8.67 -9.76
C THR A 366 -74.90 -7.35 -10.28
N THR A 367 -74.05 -6.47 -10.77
CA THR A 367 -74.43 -5.45 -11.75
C THR A 367 -73.37 -5.35 -12.83
N SER A 368 -73.78 -5.59 -14.08
CA SER A 368 -72.95 -5.43 -15.28
C SER A 368 -72.65 -3.95 -15.51
N SER A 369 -71.39 -3.62 -15.75
CA SER A 369 -71.00 -2.41 -16.46
C SER A 369 -69.74 -2.66 -17.28
N THR A 370 -69.90 -2.42 -18.57
CA THR A 370 -68.96 -2.52 -19.68
C THR A 370 -67.77 -1.58 -19.45
N VAL A 371 -66.55 -2.09 -19.46
CA VAL A 371 -65.32 -1.28 -19.48
C VAL A 371 -64.81 -1.23 -20.92
N THR A 372 -64.90 -0.05 -21.52
CA THR A 372 -64.24 0.31 -22.77
C THR A 372 -62.74 0.42 -22.52
N ALA A 373 -61.94 -0.44 -23.15
CA ALA A 373 -60.49 -0.35 -23.13
C ALA A 373 -60.01 0.73 -24.10
N THR A 374 -59.45 1.82 -23.57
CA THR A 374 -58.72 2.82 -24.36
C THR A 374 -57.27 2.37 -24.47
N ILE A 375 -56.86 1.95 -25.68
CA ILE A 375 -55.46 1.66 -26.01
C ILE A 375 -54.77 2.99 -26.27
N SER A 376 -53.90 3.43 -25.36
CA SER A 376 -52.97 4.53 -25.61
C SER A 376 -51.70 3.98 -26.26
N THR A 377 -51.56 4.20 -27.56
CA THR A 377 -50.32 4.01 -28.32
C THR A 377 -49.32 5.11 -27.96
N VAL A 378 -48.24 4.76 -27.27
CA VAL A 378 -47.08 5.65 -27.08
C VAL A 378 -46.25 5.59 -28.36
N THR A 379 -46.27 6.66 -29.14
CA THR A 379 -45.37 6.85 -30.29
C THR A 379 -44.12 7.56 -29.79
N ALA A 380 -43.01 6.82 -29.65
CA ALA A 380 -41.71 7.41 -29.39
C ALA A 380 -41.20 8.08 -30.69
N THR A 381 -41.12 9.41 -30.68
CA THR A 381 -40.49 10.18 -31.76
C THR A 381 -39.04 10.45 -31.35
N THR A 382 -38.10 9.74 -31.95
CA THR A 382 -36.67 10.05 -31.88
C THR A 382 -36.38 11.24 -32.79
N SER A 383 -36.02 12.38 -32.20
CA SER A 383 -35.55 13.56 -32.92
C SER A 383 -34.02 13.57 -32.87
N SER A 384 -33.38 13.23 -33.99
CA SER A 384 -31.93 13.28 -34.17
C SER A 384 -31.55 14.59 -34.84
N THR A 385 -30.95 15.52 -34.10
CA THR A 385 -30.39 16.75 -34.68
C THR A 385 -29.05 16.42 -35.32
N VAL A 386 -28.99 16.38 -36.65
CA VAL A 386 -27.74 16.30 -37.42
C VAL A 386 -27.21 17.73 -37.60
N THR A 387 -26.15 18.07 -36.89
CA THR A 387 -25.36 19.28 -37.19
C THR A 387 -24.33 18.90 -38.25
N ALA A 388 -24.55 19.37 -39.48
CA ALA A 388 -23.56 19.32 -40.54
C ALA A 388 -22.53 20.43 -40.33
N THR A 389 -21.26 20.05 -40.18
CA THR A 389 -20.12 20.98 -40.35
C THR A 389 -19.21 20.40 -41.42
N THR A 390 -19.34 20.91 -42.64
CA THR A 390 -18.35 20.79 -43.71
C THR A 390 -17.24 21.81 -43.51
N SER A 391 -15.97 21.37 -43.38
CA SER A 391 -14.91 21.70 -44.35
C SER A 391 -13.57 21.04 -43.99
N SER A 392 -13.03 20.28 -44.97
CA SER A 392 -11.61 19.98 -45.32
C SER A 392 -10.52 20.14 -44.25
N THR A 393 -9.62 19.17 -44.03
CA THR A 393 -8.57 18.76 -45.00
C THR A 393 -8.05 17.36 -44.64
N VAL A 394 -7.97 16.47 -45.64
CA VAL A 394 -7.37 15.14 -45.54
C VAL A 394 -5.89 15.23 -45.94
N THR A 395 -4.98 14.98 -45.01
CA THR A 395 -3.60 14.57 -45.34
C THR A 395 -3.48 13.11 -44.93
N ALA A 396 -3.56 12.23 -45.92
CA ALA A 396 -3.25 10.81 -45.74
C ALA A 396 -1.72 10.65 -45.74
N THR A 397 -1.15 10.30 -44.60
CA THR A 397 0.23 9.79 -44.53
C THR A 397 0.16 8.28 -44.45
N THR A 398 0.43 7.62 -45.58
CA THR A 398 0.67 6.19 -45.69
C THR A 398 2.03 5.87 -45.06
N SER A 399 2.04 5.19 -43.91
CA SER A 399 3.25 4.51 -43.41
C SER A 399 3.20 3.05 -43.84
N SER A 400 3.93 2.74 -44.91
CA SER A 400 4.25 1.37 -45.33
C SER A 400 5.52 0.90 -44.63
N THR A 401 5.42 -0.25 -43.97
CA THR A 401 6.53 -1.03 -43.43
C THR A 401 7.46 -1.46 -44.57
N VAL A 402 8.72 -1.03 -44.53
CA VAL A 402 9.80 -1.55 -45.38
C VAL A 402 10.91 -2.10 -44.49
N THR A 403 11.01 -3.42 -44.46
CA THR A 403 12.17 -4.15 -43.96
C THR A 403 13.24 -4.16 -45.05
N ARG A 404 14.39 -3.50 -44.84
CA ARG A 404 15.66 -3.92 -45.46
C ARG A 404 16.91 -3.32 -44.79
N THR A 405 17.69 -4.24 -44.23
CA THR A 405 19.14 -4.42 -44.30
C THR A 405 20.04 -3.25 -44.72
N SER A 406 20.95 -2.91 -43.79
CA SER A 406 22.31 -2.35 -43.91
C SER A 406 22.71 -1.65 -45.22
N SER A 407 22.95 -0.34 -45.15
CA SER A 407 24.22 0.27 -45.64
C SER A 407 24.38 1.70 -45.12
N THR A 408 25.62 2.01 -44.73
CA THR A 408 26.14 3.31 -44.32
C THR A 408 26.13 4.30 -45.48
N VAL A 409 25.55 5.50 -45.29
CA VAL A 409 25.80 6.65 -46.17
C VAL A 409 26.02 7.90 -45.31
N THR A 410 27.23 8.43 -45.40
CA THR A 410 27.62 9.75 -44.92
C THR A 410 26.98 10.81 -45.81
N ALA A 411 26.20 11.73 -45.23
CA ALA A 411 25.73 12.92 -45.92
C ALA A 411 26.01 14.16 -45.06
N THR A 412 26.95 14.97 -45.56
CA THR A 412 27.25 16.33 -45.16
C THR A 412 26.13 17.24 -45.65
N SER A 413 25.50 18.01 -44.76
CA SER A 413 24.54 19.05 -45.17
C SER A 413 24.85 20.36 -44.46
N ALA A 414 25.07 21.37 -45.29
CA ALA A 414 25.45 22.72 -44.95
C ALA A 414 24.30 23.56 -44.39
N VAL A 415 24.73 24.59 -43.65
CA VAL A 415 23.95 25.66 -43.04
C VAL A 415 23.13 26.44 -44.07
N SER A 416 21.90 26.82 -43.70
CA SER A 416 21.27 28.05 -44.18
C SER A 416 20.37 28.60 -43.07
N ALA A 417 20.82 29.68 -42.47
CA ALA A 417 20.08 30.48 -41.50
C ALA A 417 19.05 31.36 -42.23
N THR A 418 17.85 31.48 -41.68
CA THR A 418 16.98 32.62 -41.96
C THR A 418 16.42 33.13 -40.63
N SER A 419 16.84 34.32 -40.24
CA SER A 419 16.42 35.02 -39.04
C SER A 419 15.10 35.75 -39.29
N ALA A 420 14.16 35.63 -38.35
CA ALA A 420 13.08 36.60 -38.19
C ALA A 420 13.16 37.16 -36.77
N VAL A 421 13.47 38.45 -36.70
CA VAL A 421 13.55 39.26 -35.48
C VAL A 421 12.14 39.70 -35.09
N SER A 422 11.78 39.53 -33.83
CA SER A 422 10.82 40.41 -33.16
C SER A 422 11.27 40.60 -31.73
N ALA A 423 11.65 41.84 -31.44
CA ALA A 423 12.12 42.30 -30.15
C ALA A 423 10.93 42.81 -29.33
N THR A 424 10.82 42.36 -28.07
CA THR A 424 10.36 43.21 -26.99
C THR A 424 11.21 42.91 -25.74
N SER A 425 11.88 43.96 -25.28
CA SER A 425 12.76 44.04 -24.11
C SER A 425 12.00 43.87 -22.80
N MET A 426 12.61 43.21 -21.79
CA MET A 426 12.96 43.83 -20.50
C MET A 426 13.93 42.95 -19.68
N VAL A 427 15.16 43.46 -19.55
CA VAL A 427 15.99 43.59 -18.32
C VAL A 427 16.53 42.35 -17.58
N SER A 428 17.86 42.24 -17.69
CA SER A 428 18.90 41.80 -16.73
C SER A 428 19.18 40.33 -16.46
N ALA A 429 20.23 39.86 -17.13
CA ALA A 429 21.03 38.69 -16.83
C ALA A 429 22.07 38.95 -15.73
N THR A 430 22.43 37.90 -14.98
CA THR A 430 23.84 37.60 -14.70
C THR A 430 24.00 36.08 -14.54
N SER A 431 24.51 35.42 -15.58
CA SER A 431 24.96 34.03 -15.51
C SER A 431 26.37 33.96 -16.09
N ALA A 432 27.33 33.67 -15.23
CA ALA A 432 28.70 33.37 -15.62
C ALA A 432 28.74 31.93 -16.14
N VAL A 433 29.04 31.76 -17.43
CA VAL A 433 29.36 30.48 -18.04
C VAL A 433 30.88 30.38 -18.13
N SER A 434 31.48 29.55 -17.28
CA SER A 434 32.88 29.15 -17.41
C SER A 434 32.94 27.87 -18.25
N ALA A 435 33.46 27.99 -19.47
CA ALA A 435 33.78 26.85 -20.32
C ALA A 435 35.15 26.27 -19.90
N THR A 436 35.17 25.06 -19.36
CA THR A 436 36.41 24.31 -19.12
C THR A 436 36.62 23.34 -20.27
N SER A 437 37.68 23.55 -21.04
CA SER A 437 38.16 22.62 -22.08
C SER A 437 38.92 21.47 -21.42
N THR A 438 38.47 20.24 -21.61
CA THR A 438 39.21 19.03 -21.22
C THR A 438 40.17 18.62 -22.34
N VAL A 439 41.47 18.70 -22.06
CA VAL A 439 42.53 18.12 -22.89
C VAL A 439 42.74 16.67 -22.46
N THR A 440 42.55 15.74 -23.39
CA THR A 440 42.88 14.32 -23.22
C THR A 440 44.39 14.13 -23.34
N ALA A 441 45.05 13.73 -22.25
CA ALA A 441 46.43 13.24 -22.27
C ALA A 441 46.42 11.72 -22.09
N THR A 442 46.82 11.00 -23.14
CA THR A 442 47.06 9.55 -23.10
C THR A 442 48.51 9.31 -22.69
N SER A 443 48.74 8.76 -21.50
CA SER A 443 50.06 8.28 -21.07
C SER A 443 50.07 6.75 -21.00
N THR A 444 50.80 6.13 -21.92
CA THR A 444 51.25 4.73 -21.86
C THR A 444 52.30 4.59 -20.76
N VAL A 445 52.04 3.73 -19.78
CA VAL A 445 53.03 3.29 -18.77
C VAL A 445 53.31 1.82 -18.94
N THR A 446 54.55 1.51 -19.28
CA THR A 446 55.16 0.17 -19.29
C THR A 446 55.69 -0.19 -17.90
N GLY A 447 55.18 -1.29 -17.34
CA GLY A 447 55.89 -2.33 -16.57
C GLY A 447 56.65 -1.98 -15.27
N SER A 448 56.19 -2.56 -14.16
CA SER A 448 57.04 -3.34 -13.21
C SER A 448 56.18 -4.03 -12.14
N GLU A 449 56.40 -5.33 -11.93
CA GLU A 449 55.79 -6.17 -10.90
C GLU A 449 56.07 -5.68 -9.46
N PRO A 450 55.16 -5.89 -8.49
CA PRO A 450 55.50 -5.80 -7.08
C PRO A 450 55.76 -7.17 -6.44
N THR A 451 56.97 -7.34 -5.94
CA THR A 451 57.40 -8.37 -4.99
C THR A 451 56.61 -8.26 -3.67
N ILE A 452 55.91 -9.32 -3.28
CA ILE A 452 55.25 -9.43 -1.96
C ILE A 452 56.28 -9.88 -0.92
N MET A 453 56.63 -8.99 0.01
CA MET A 453 57.36 -9.33 1.24
C MET A 453 56.35 -9.71 2.34
N PHE A 454 56.38 -10.96 2.77
CA PHE A 454 55.70 -11.41 3.99
C PHE A 454 56.55 -11.03 5.21
N SER A 455 56.01 -10.16 6.07
CA SER A 455 56.53 -9.90 7.42
C SER A 455 55.81 -10.80 8.42
N THR A 456 56.54 -11.76 8.99
CA THR A 456 56.10 -12.59 10.12
C THR A 456 56.33 -11.84 11.44
N THR A 457 55.26 -11.56 12.18
CA THR A 457 55.35 -11.22 13.60
C THR A 457 54.75 -12.35 14.43
N THR A 458 55.64 -13.04 15.12
CA THR A 458 55.40 -13.96 16.24
C THR A 458 54.78 -13.23 17.43
N ALA A 459 53.64 -13.74 17.93
CA ALA A 459 53.17 -13.45 19.28
C ALA A 459 52.93 -14.77 20.01
N ALA A 460 53.39 -14.80 21.26
CA ALA A 460 53.62 -15.97 22.09
C ALA A 460 52.34 -16.66 22.56
N ALA A 461 52.50 -17.97 22.79
CA ALA A 461 51.54 -18.84 23.44
C ALA A 461 51.55 -18.63 24.96
N GLU A 462 50.36 -18.62 25.56
CA GLU A 462 50.16 -19.02 26.96
C GLU A 462 49.07 -20.09 27.03
N ALA A 463 49.39 -21.13 27.80
CA ALA A 463 48.62 -22.35 27.97
C ALA A 463 47.80 -22.32 29.28
N ASN A 464 46.86 -23.30 29.37
CA ASN A 464 46.04 -23.76 30.51
C ASN A 464 44.57 -23.31 30.45
N THR A 465 43.56 -24.16 30.67
CA THR A 465 43.49 -25.53 31.17
C THR A 465 42.14 -26.11 30.77
N ALA A 466 42.10 -27.41 30.49
CA ALA A 466 40.91 -28.16 30.13
C ALA A 466 39.94 -28.32 31.31
N THR A 467 38.63 -28.08 31.07
CA THR A 467 37.55 -28.57 31.92
C THR A 467 36.52 -29.37 31.09
N LYS A 468 36.36 -30.61 31.58
CA LYS A 468 35.42 -31.71 31.31
C LYS A 468 34.00 -31.33 30.81
N PRO A 469 33.41 -32.07 29.84
CA PRO A 469 32.02 -31.90 29.44
C PRO A 469 31.04 -32.66 30.39
N PRO A 470 29.83 -32.13 30.67
CA PRO A 470 28.78 -32.87 31.33
C PRO A 470 27.95 -33.74 30.36
N ALA A 471 27.42 -34.83 30.92
CA ALA A 471 26.67 -35.90 30.27
C ALA A 471 25.31 -35.47 29.67
N PRO A 472 24.75 -36.22 28.70
CA PRO A 472 23.48 -35.90 28.05
C PRO A 472 22.28 -36.16 28.98
N GLY A 473 21.55 -35.08 29.28
CA GLY A 473 20.27 -35.10 29.98
C GLY A 473 19.10 -35.44 29.04
N ARG A 474 18.15 -36.20 29.58
CA ARG A 474 16.97 -36.80 28.91
C ARG A 474 16.03 -35.74 28.32
N VAL A 475 15.63 -35.95 27.07
CA VAL A 475 14.56 -35.21 26.39
C VAL A 475 13.20 -35.69 26.93
N ALA A 476 12.48 -34.80 27.60
CA ALA A 476 11.06 -35.00 27.92
C ALA A 476 10.22 -34.59 26.70
N LEU A 477 9.51 -35.55 26.13
CA LEU A 477 8.55 -35.37 25.05
C LEU A 477 7.29 -34.69 25.62
N VAL A 478 7.13 -33.38 25.42
CA VAL A 478 5.87 -32.69 25.70
C VAL A 478 5.04 -32.68 24.42
N ALA A 479 4.02 -33.53 24.39
CA ALA A 479 3.02 -33.54 23.33
C ALA A 479 2.15 -32.28 23.43
N VAL A 480 2.23 -31.41 22.43
CA VAL A 480 1.28 -30.31 22.24
C VAL A 480 0.06 -30.87 21.51
N LEU A 481 -1.04 -31.03 22.24
CA LEU A 481 -2.36 -31.26 21.65
C LEU A 481 -2.81 -29.96 20.97
N ALA A 482 -2.85 -29.95 19.65
CA ALA A 482 -3.53 -28.91 18.88
C ALA A 482 -5.02 -29.28 18.78
N THR A 483 -5.86 -28.66 19.59
CA THR A 483 -7.30 -28.65 19.38
C THR A 483 -7.63 -27.67 18.26
N ARG A 484 -7.99 -28.23 17.09
CA ARG A 484 -8.72 -27.51 16.06
C ARG A 484 -10.18 -27.35 16.52
N MET A 485 -10.66 -26.13 16.59
CA MET A 485 -12.09 -25.82 16.51
C MET A 485 -12.31 -24.91 15.30
N TRP A 486 -13.51 -25.03 14.76
CA TRP A 486 -13.91 -24.79 13.37
C TRP A 486 -13.75 -23.36 12.89
#